data_AF-A0A370IC94-F1
#
_entry.id   AF-A0A370IC94-F1
#
_cell.length_a   1.000
_cell.length_b   1.000
_cell.length_c   1.000
_cell.angle_alpha   90.00
_cell.angle_beta   90.00
_cell.angle_gamma   90.00
#
_symmetry.space_group_name_H-M   'P 1'
#
loop_
_entity.id
_entity.type
_entity.pdbx_description
1 polymer ?
#
loop_
_entity_poly.entity_id
_entity_poly.type
_entity_poly.pdbx_seq_one_letter_code
_entity_poly.pdbx_strand_id
1 'polypeptide(L)'
;MVIEAITHDVLDGLSTFAAGSVVDLRARFACPVPIRVISELIGVPEHLASDLHACVDRFFDTSDTGRDAPADYLEMSRLVGELVTYRRAVPGDDVTTALTATYDEEGARLTEKELIDTLMLIITAGHETTVNLLDHAICGPRLLCRRGPRPATPRPRRRRLRV
;
A
#
# COMPACT_ATOMS: atom_id res chain seq x y z
N MET A 1 -14.06 10.04 8.36
CA MET A 1 -13.83 9.77 6.91
C MET A 1 -13.31 8.34 6.73
N VAL A 2 -13.59 7.65 5.62
CA VAL A 2 -13.18 6.24 5.38
C VAL A 2 -11.72 5.98 5.73
N ILE A 3 -10.81 6.86 5.30
CA ILE A 3 -9.36 6.71 5.54
C ILE A 3 -9.04 6.71 7.04
N GLU A 4 -9.66 7.62 7.81
CA GLU A 4 -9.45 7.70 9.26
C GLU A 4 -9.96 6.46 9.97
N ALA A 5 -11.11 5.92 9.53
CA ALA A 5 -11.67 4.70 10.10
C ALA A 5 -10.75 3.49 9.84
N ILE A 6 -10.35 3.28 8.58
CA ILE A 6 -9.40 2.22 8.20
C ILE A 6 -8.10 2.35 8.99
N THR A 7 -7.58 3.57 9.13
CA THR A 7 -6.33 3.81 9.86
C THR A 7 -6.50 3.47 11.34
N HIS A 8 -7.58 3.91 11.98
CA HIS A 8 -7.86 3.58 13.38
C HIS A 8 -8.01 2.08 13.58
N ASP A 9 -8.76 1.37 12.72
CA ASP A 9 -8.94 -0.07 12.84
C ASP A 9 -7.60 -0.83 12.77
N VAL A 10 -6.70 -0.40 11.88
CA VAL A 10 -5.37 -1.00 11.77
C VAL A 10 -4.51 -0.67 13.00
N LEU A 11 -4.58 0.56 13.52
CA LEU A 11 -3.88 0.96 14.76
C LEU A 11 -4.41 0.23 15.99
N ASP A 12 -5.71 0.02 16.10
CA ASP A 12 -6.35 -0.72 17.17
C ASP A 12 -5.88 -2.18 17.15
N GLY A 13 -5.67 -2.76 15.96
CA GLY A 13 -5.00 -4.05 15.81
C GLY A 13 -3.59 -4.09 16.41
N LEU A 14 -2.83 -2.98 16.34
CA LEU A 14 -1.50 -2.88 16.96
C LEU A 14 -1.54 -2.81 18.49
N SER A 15 -2.66 -2.38 19.08
CA SER A 15 -2.82 -2.32 20.54
C SER A 15 -2.84 -3.71 21.20
N THR A 16 -3.06 -4.76 20.42
CA THR A 16 -3.07 -6.15 20.88
C THR A 16 -1.68 -6.70 21.21
N PHE A 17 -0.61 -6.04 20.75
CA PHE A 17 0.76 -6.44 21.05
C PHE A 17 1.20 -5.97 22.44
N ALA A 18 2.03 -6.78 23.10
CA ALA A 18 2.59 -6.42 24.40
C ALA A 18 3.45 -5.15 24.31
N ALA A 19 3.35 -4.27 25.31
CA ALA A 19 4.17 -3.08 25.41
C ALA A 19 5.67 -3.44 25.38
N GLY A 20 6.44 -2.75 24.53
CA GLY A 20 7.87 -2.99 24.35
C GLY A 20 8.23 -4.13 23.38
N SER A 21 7.24 -4.81 22.79
CA SER A 21 7.48 -5.79 21.74
C SER A 21 7.95 -5.15 20.43
N VAL A 22 8.75 -5.88 19.64
CA VAL A 22 9.14 -5.47 18.29
C VAL A 22 8.03 -5.89 17.34
N VAL A 23 7.49 -4.93 16.60
CA VAL A 23 6.44 -5.15 15.60
C VAL A 23 6.94 -4.68 14.24
N ASP A 24 6.70 -5.49 13.21
CA ASP A 24 6.90 -5.10 11.82
C ASP A 24 5.76 -4.18 11.36
N LEU A 25 6.01 -2.88 11.35
CA LEU A 25 5.02 -1.88 10.95
C LEU A 25 4.76 -1.89 9.44
N ARG A 26 5.66 -2.43 8.60
CA ARG A 26 5.38 -2.55 7.17
C ARG A 26 4.22 -3.53 6.98
N ALA A 27 4.40 -4.76 7.47
CA ALA A 27 3.40 -5.81 7.37
C ALA A 27 2.11 -5.51 8.15
N ARG A 28 2.19 -4.78 9.27
CA ARG A 28 1.05 -4.55 10.17
C ARG A 28 0.35 -3.20 10.01
N PHE A 29 0.93 -2.25 9.29
CA PHE A 29 0.34 -0.92 9.12
C PHE A 29 0.53 -0.37 7.69
N ALA A 30 1.76 -0.32 7.19
CA ALA A 30 2.06 0.32 5.91
C ALA A 30 1.48 -0.43 4.70
N CYS A 31 1.37 -1.77 4.72
CA CYS A 31 0.67 -2.54 3.69
C CYS A 31 -0.86 -2.56 3.88
N PRO A 32 -1.40 -2.84 5.09
CA PRO A 32 -2.85 -2.95 5.28
C PRO A 32 -3.64 -1.66 5.03
N VAL A 33 -3.10 -0.49 5.36
CA VAL A 33 -3.84 0.77 5.19
C VAL A 33 -4.08 1.10 3.71
N PRO A 34 -3.06 1.18 2.84
CA PRO A 34 -3.23 1.43 1.41
C PRO A 34 -4.16 0.45 0.71
N ILE A 35 -3.99 -0.86 0.94
CA ILE A 35 -4.78 -1.87 0.22
C ILE A 35 -6.26 -1.79 0.58
N ARG A 36 -6.60 -1.51 1.85
CA ARG A 36 -7.99 -1.30 2.28
C ARG A 36 -8.59 -0.02 1.70
N VAL A 37 -7.82 1.07 1.69
CA VAL A 37 -8.27 2.34 1.12
C VAL A 37 -8.56 2.22 -0.38
N ILE A 38 -7.65 1.62 -1.15
CA ILE A 38 -7.85 1.45 -2.59
C ILE A 38 -8.99 0.46 -2.88
N SER A 39 -9.14 -0.58 -2.05
CA SER A 39 -10.25 -1.53 -2.16
C SER A 39 -11.61 -0.89 -1.95
N GLU A 40 -11.73 -0.01 -0.96
CA GLU A 40 -12.96 0.76 -0.75
C GLU A 40 -13.22 1.69 -1.95
N LEU A 41 -12.20 2.40 -2.43
CA LEU A 41 -12.32 3.35 -3.54
C LEU A 41 -12.81 2.70 -4.83
N ILE A 42 -12.32 1.49 -5.15
CA ILE A 42 -12.73 0.74 -6.34
C ILE A 42 -13.93 -0.18 -6.09
N GLY A 43 -14.45 -0.20 -4.86
CA GLY A 43 -15.63 -0.98 -4.50
C GLY A 43 -15.40 -2.49 -4.50
N VAL A 44 -14.29 -3.00 -3.96
CA VAL A 44 -14.05 -4.44 -3.81
C VAL A 44 -15.04 -5.03 -2.79
N PRO A 45 -15.88 -6.01 -3.16
CA PRO A 45 -16.77 -6.65 -2.20
C PRO A 45 -15.99 -7.56 -1.24
N GLU A 46 -16.52 -7.78 -0.05
CA GLU A 46 -15.85 -8.55 1.02
C GLU A 46 -15.36 -9.94 0.57
N HIS A 47 -16.13 -10.62 -0.29
CA HIS A 47 -15.77 -11.95 -0.79
C HIS A 47 -14.59 -11.97 -1.77
N LEU A 48 -14.24 -10.85 -2.40
CA LEU A 48 -13.07 -10.72 -3.28
C LEU A 48 -11.87 -10.06 -2.58
N ALA A 49 -12.09 -9.39 -1.44
CA ALA A 49 -11.07 -8.59 -0.78
C ALA A 49 -9.82 -9.41 -0.41
N SER A 50 -10.01 -10.57 0.24
CA SER A 50 -8.89 -11.42 0.68
C SER A 50 -8.01 -11.87 -0.49
N ASP A 51 -8.62 -12.36 -1.57
CA ASP A 51 -7.89 -12.88 -2.73
C ASP A 51 -7.16 -11.77 -3.48
N LEU A 52 -7.82 -10.61 -3.65
CA LEU A 52 -7.21 -9.44 -4.29
C LEU A 52 -6.03 -8.91 -3.47
N HIS A 53 -6.17 -8.80 -2.14
CA HIS A 53 -5.09 -8.31 -1.27
C HIS A 53 -3.89 -9.24 -1.34
N ALA A 54 -4.11 -10.55 -1.23
CA ALA A 54 -3.03 -11.53 -1.33
C ALA A 54 -2.35 -11.52 -2.70
N CYS A 55 -3.13 -11.31 -3.78
CA CYS A 55 -2.59 -11.20 -5.13
C CYS A 55 -1.72 -9.94 -5.31
N VAL A 56 -2.18 -8.78 -4.82
CA VAL A 56 -1.42 -7.53 -4.86
C VAL A 56 -0.14 -7.63 -4.03
N ASP A 57 -0.21 -8.22 -2.83
CA ASP A 57 0.98 -8.43 -1.99
C ASP A 57 2.04 -9.28 -2.72
N ARG A 58 1.64 -10.38 -3.38
CA ARG A 58 2.55 -11.20 -4.19
C ARG A 58 3.10 -10.45 -5.39
N PHE A 59 2.26 -9.68 -6.08
CA PHE A 59 2.65 -8.92 -7.27
C PHE A 59 3.80 -7.95 -6.98
N PHE A 60 3.84 -7.39 -5.76
CA PHE A 60 4.87 -6.46 -5.29
C PHE A 60 5.95 -7.08 -4.39
N ASP A 61 5.91 -8.38 -4.13
CA ASP A 61 6.99 -9.05 -3.40
C ASP A 61 8.24 -9.17 -4.28
N THR A 62 9.12 -8.18 -4.14
CA THR A 62 10.41 -8.14 -4.84
C THR A 62 11.46 -9.06 -4.23
N SER A 63 11.18 -9.67 -3.08
CA SER A 63 12.08 -10.61 -2.41
C SER A 63 11.91 -12.05 -2.88
N ASP A 64 10.77 -12.37 -3.52
CA ASP A 64 10.51 -13.68 -4.09
C ASP A 64 11.22 -13.90 -5.43
N THR A 65 12.29 -14.70 -5.39
CA THR A 65 13.07 -15.07 -6.58
C THR A 65 12.44 -16.21 -7.40
N GLY A 66 11.40 -16.86 -6.88
CA GLY A 66 10.67 -17.94 -7.55
C GLY A 66 9.39 -17.49 -8.25
N ARG A 67 9.09 -16.18 -8.26
CA ARG A 67 7.82 -15.65 -8.76
C ARG A 67 7.62 -15.90 -10.25
N ASP A 68 6.37 -16.20 -10.61
CA ASP A 68 5.90 -16.25 -11.99
C ASP A 68 5.09 -14.99 -12.28
N ALA A 69 5.80 -13.90 -12.60
CA ALA A 69 5.17 -12.59 -12.82
C ALA A 69 4.05 -12.61 -13.90
N PRO A 70 4.16 -13.38 -15.02
CA PRO A 70 3.04 -13.61 -15.91
C PRO A 70 1.82 -14.25 -15.25
N ALA A 71 2.01 -15.25 -14.38
CA ALA A 71 0.91 -15.91 -13.67
C ALA A 71 0.25 -14.95 -12.66
N ASP A 72 1.05 -14.19 -11.90
CA ASP A 72 0.53 -13.20 -10.94
C ASP A 72 -0.29 -12.11 -11.64
N TYR A 73 0.19 -11.63 -12.80
CA TYR A 73 -0.56 -10.67 -13.62
C TYR A 73 -1.88 -11.26 -14.11
N LEU A 74 -1.88 -12.51 -14.59
CA LEU A 74 -3.09 -13.16 -15.07
C LEU A 74 -4.11 -13.38 -13.95
N GLU A 75 -3.65 -13.75 -12.75
CA GLU A 75 -4.50 -13.89 -11.57
C GLU A 75 -5.10 -12.54 -11.15
N MET A 76 -4.28 -11.48 -11.11
CA MET A 76 -4.76 -10.13 -10.77
C MET A 76 -5.79 -9.64 -11.80
N SER A 77 -5.51 -9.86 -13.10
CA SER A 77 -6.43 -9.52 -14.18
C SER A 77 -7.76 -10.28 -14.07
N ARG A 78 -7.72 -11.58 -13.70
CA ARG A 78 -8.93 -12.37 -13.44
C ARG A 78 -9.75 -11.80 -12.27
N LEU A 79 -9.12 -11.51 -11.14
CA LEU A 79 -9.79 -10.95 -9.95
C LEU A 79 -10.42 -9.59 -10.24
N VAL A 80 -9.73 -8.74 -11.02
CA VAL A 80 -10.28 -7.45 -11.47
C VAL A 80 -11.42 -7.65 -12.46
N GLY A 81 -11.35 -8.64 -13.35
CA GLY A 81 -12.48 -9.00 -14.23
C GLY A 81 -13.71 -9.48 -13.45
N GLU A 82 -13.51 -10.22 -12.37
CA GLU A 82 -14.59 -10.63 -11.45
C GLU A 82 -15.19 -9.43 -10.72
N LEU A 83 -14.37 -8.47 -10.28
CA LEU A 83 -14.83 -7.21 -9.71
C LEU A 83 -15.69 -6.41 -10.70
N VAL A 84 -15.25 -6.27 -11.95
CA VAL A 84 -16.03 -5.60 -13.01
C VAL A 84 -17.36 -6.31 -13.23
N THR A 85 -17.35 -7.64 -13.34
CA THR A 85 -18.56 -8.44 -13.52
C THR A 85 -19.53 -8.25 -12.36
N TYR A 86 -19.02 -8.28 -11.13
CA TYR A 86 -19.82 -8.04 -9.93
C TYR A 86 -20.44 -6.65 -9.93
N ARG A 87 -19.66 -5.59 -10.25
CA ARG A 87 -20.14 -4.21 -10.23
C ARG A 87 -21.09 -3.86 -11.38
N ARG A 88 -21.01 -4.56 -12.51
CA ARG A 88 -22.06 -4.52 -13.54
C ARG A 88 -23.41 -5.02 -13.01
N ALA A 89 -23.40 -6.11 -12.23
CA ALA A 89 -24.61 -6.69 -11.65
C ALA A 89 -25.11 -5.92 -10.43
N VAL A 90 -24.19 -5.36 -9.64
CA VAL A 90 -24.47 -4.63 -8.39
C VAL A 90 -23.71 -3.30 -8.37
N PRO A 91 -24.21 -2.27 -9.09
CA PRO A 91 -23.61 -0.94 -9.11
C PRO A 91 -23.48 -0.33 -7.70
N GLY A 92 -22.37 0.34 -7.44
CA GLY A 92 -22.09 1.08 -6.21
C GLY A 92 -21.63 2.51 -6.45
N ASP A 93 -21.39 3.24 -5.37
CA ASP A 93 -20.75 4.57 -5.42
C ASP A 93 -19.22 4.39 -5.34
N ASP A 94 -18.65 3.86 -6.43
CA ASP A 94 -17.25 3.49 -6.51
C ASP A 94 -16.65 3.71 -7.91
N VAL A 95 -15.32 3.74 -7.98
CA VAL A 95 -14.59 3.99 -9.23
C VAL A 95 -14.86 2.91 -10.28
N THR A 96 -15.02 1.65 -9.88
CA THR A 96 -15.29 0.56 -10.84
C THR A 96 -16.62 0.78 -11.51
N THR A 97 -17.68 1.08 -10.75
CA THR A 97 -19.02 1.36 -11.27
C THR A 97 -19.01 2.56 -12.21
N ALA A 98 -18.35 3.66 -11.83
CA ALA A 98 -18.23 4.85 -12.66
C ALA A 98 -17.49 4.58 -13.98
N LEU A 99 -16.41 3.81 -13.94
CA LEU A 99 -15.67 3.41 -15.13
C LEU A 99 -16.50 2.47 -15.99
N THR A 100 -17.11 1.42 -15.43
CA THR A 100 -17.98 0.51 -16.19
C THR A 100 -19.09 1.25 -16.92
N ALA A 101 -19.76 2.22 -16.27
CA ALA A 101 -20.78 3.03 -16.93
C ALA A 101 -20.25 3.78 -18.16
N THR A 102 -19.03 4.34 -18.08
CA THR A 102 -18.39 5.06 -19.19
C THR A 102 -17.99 4.14 -20.34
N TYR A 103 -17.65 2.87 -20.06
CA TYR A 103 -17.17 1.92 -21.06
C TYR A 103 -18.32 1.15 -21.75
N ASP A 104 -19.47 1.04 -21.09
CA ASP A 104 -20.65 0.37 -21.64
C ASP A 104 -21.55 1.34 -22.47
N GLU A 105 -21.22 2.65 -22.51
CA GLU A 105 -21.91 3.65 -23.35
C GLU A 105 -21.75 3.39 -24.86
N GLU A 106 -22.84 3.55 -25.64
CA GLU A 106 -22.80 3.43 -27.10
C GLU A 106 -21.82 4.43 -27.72
N GLY A 107 -20.76 3.94 -28.36
CA GLY A 107 -19.70 4.75 -28.94
C GLY A 107 -18.46 4.92 -28.04
N ALA A 108 -18.42 4.24 -26.89
CA ALA A 108 -17.21 4.11 -26.07
C ALA A 108 -16.05 3.58 -26.93
N ARG A 109 -14.90 4.25 -26.83
CA ARG A 109 -13.69 3.92 -27.60
C ARG A 109 -12.88 2.77 -27.01
N LEU A 110 -13.13 2.42 -25.75
CA LEU A 110 -12.28 1.54 -24.97
C LEU A 110 -12.95 0.18 -24.73
N THR A 111 -12.17 -0.87 -24.88
CA THR A 111 -12.51 -2.28 -24.69
C THR A 111 -12.57 -2.67 -23.21
N GLU A 112 -13.22 -3.79 -22.91
CA GLU A 112 -13.21 -4.39 -21.56
C GLU A 112 -11.79 -4.64 -21.03
N LYS A 113 -10.85 -4.98 -21.92
CA LYS A 113 -9.44 -5.09 -21.59
C LYS A 113 -8.86 -3.77 -21.07
N GLU A 114 -9.19 -2.64 -21.70
CA GLU A 114 -8.72 -1.33 -21.27
C GLU A 114 -9.33 -0.91 -19.92
N LEU A 115 -10.56 -1.33 -19.61
CA LEU A 115 -11.16 -1.12 -18.29
C LEU A 115 -10.37 -1.88 -17.21
N ILE A 116 -10.10 -3.16 -17.45
CA ILE A 116 -9.34 -4.01 -16.53
C ILE A 116 -7.91 -3.46 -16.34
N ASP A 117 -7.24 -3.11 -17.44
CA ASP A 117 -5.89 -2.54 -17.40
C ASP A 117 -5.86 -1.18 -16.65
N THR A 118 -6.92 -0.38 -16.77
CA THR A 118 -7.07 0.89 -16.01
C THR A 118 -7.25 0.64 -14.51
N LEU A 119 -8.11 -0.31 -14.14
CA LEU A 119 -8.32 -0.67 -12.73
C LEU A 119 -7.05 -1.25 -12.10
N MET A 120 -6.33 -2.11 -12.84
CA MET A 120 -5.03 -2.60 -12.39
C MET A 120 -4.03 -1.46 -12.17
N LEU A 121 -3.97 -0.47 -13.06
CA LEU A 121 -3.13 0.71 -12.88
C LEU A 121 -3.49 1.48 -11.59
N ILE A 122 -4.78 1.68 -11.32
CA ILE A 122 -5.26 2.38 -10.13
C ILE A 122 -4.85 1.62 -8.84
N ILE A 123 -5.07 0.30 -8.81
CA ILE A 123 -4.70 -0.57 -7.69
C ILE A 123 -3.20 -0.50 -7.41
N THR A 124 -2.41 -0.75 -8.45
CA THR A 124 -0.94 -0.84 -8.34
C THR A 124 -0.30 0.50 -8.01
N ALA A 125 -0.74 1.59 -8.66
CA ALA A 125 -0.22 2.92 -8.40
C ALA A 125 -0.58 3.43 -7.00
N GLY A 126 -1.81 3.15 -6.54
CA GLY A 126 -2.29 3.57 -5.23
C GLY A 126 -1.65 2.81 -4.08
N HIS A 127 -1.38 1.51 -4.27
CA HIS A 127 -0.84 0.66 -3.22
C HIS A 127 0.66 0.92 -2.99
N GLU A 128 1.52 0.58 -3.94
CA GLU A 128 2.97 0.50 -3.70
C GLU A 128 3.60 1.86 -3.34
N THR A 129 3.13 2.94 -3.97
CA THR A 129 3.66 4.29 -3.71
C THR A 129 3.36 4.75 -2.29
N THR A 130 2.17 4.45 -1.77
CA THR A 130 1.75 4.88 -0.44
C THR A 130 2.30 3.96 0.66
N VAL A 131 2.46 2.66 0.39
CA VAL A 131 3.23 1.75 1.26
C VAL A 131 4.63 2.32 1.49
N ASN A 132 5.35 2.64 0.42
CA ASN A 132 6.72 3.14 0.50
C ASN A 132 6.79 4.55 1.12
N LEU A 133 5.79 5.40 0.90
CA LEU A 133 5.69 6.69 1.58
C LEU A 133 5.55 6.52 3.10
N LEU A 134 4.66 5.62 3.54
CA LEU A 134 4.43 5.34 4.96
C LEU A 134 5.68 4.75 5.61
N ASP A 135 6.33 3.77 4.97
CA ASP A 135 7.56 3.17 5.47
C ASP A 135 8.67 4.21 5.68
N HIS A 136 8.89 5.09 4.71
CA HIS A 136 9.86 6.16 4.83
C HIS A 136 9.49 7.17 5.91
N ALA A 137 8.20 7.50 6.06
CA ALA A 137 7.73 8.41 7.11
C ALA A 137 7.91 7.83 8.52
N ILE A 138 7.77 6.50 8.68
CA ILE A 138 7.94 5.79 9.95
C ILE A 138 9.43 5.64 10.30
N CYS A 139 10.26 5.23 9.33
CA CYS A 139 11.69 4.97 9.55
C CYS A 139 12.55 6.26 9.52
N GLY A 140 12.18 7.25 8.72
CA GLY A 140 12.93 8.50 8.53
C GLY A 140 13.27 9.24 9.83
N PRO A 141 12.32 9.44 10.76
CA PRO A 141 12.59 10.07 12.05
C PRO A 141 13.63 9.33 12.88
N ARG A 142 13.66 7.98 12.85
CA ARG A 142 14.70 7.19 13.54
C ARG A 142 16.09 7.43 12.96
N LEU A 143 16.21 7.61 11.65
CA LEU A 143 17.46 7.93 10.98
C LEU A 143 17.91 9.38 11.27
N LEU A 144 16.96 10.33 11.31
CA LEU A 144 17.24 11.75 11.56
C LEU A 144 17.54 12.06 13.04
N CYS A 145 16.94 11.31 13.97
CA CYS A 145 17.20 11.45 15.41
C CYS A 145 18.48 10.74 15.86
N ARG A 146 19.09 9.89 15.04
CA ARG A 146 20.39 9.26 15.32
C ARG A 146 21.52 10.24 15.02
N ARG A 147 21.64 11.31 15.83
CA ARG A 147 22.87 12.11 15.87
C ARG A 147 24.01 11.17 16.30
N GLY A 148 24.92 10.84 15.37
CA GLY A 148 26.17 10.17 15.70
C GLY A 148 26.93 10.95 16.79
N PRO A 149 27.84 10.30 17.55
CA PRO A 149 28.61 10.98 18.58
C PRO A 149 29.31 12.20 17.97
N ARG A 150 29.06 13.39 18.55
CA ARG A 150 29.76 14.62 18.15
C ARG A 150 31.26 14.36 18.24
N PRO A 151 32.06 14.66 17.20
CA PRO A 151 33.51 14.56 17.31
C PRO A 151 33.97 15.43 18.48
N ALA A 152 34.76 14.85 19.38
CA ALA A 152 35.28 15.56 20.53
C ALA A 152 36.13 16.75 20.06
N THR A 153 35.67 17.96 20.35
CA THR A 153 36.47 19.18 20.16
C THR A 153 37.78 19.03 20.97
N PRO A 154 38.96 19.13 20.33
CA PRO A 154 40.22 18.97 21.03
C PRO A 154 40.38 20.10 22.06
N ARG A 155 40.55 19.74 23.34
CA ARG A 155 40.86 20.70 24.40
C ARG A 155 42.22 21.34 24.10
N PRO A 156 42.35 22.68 24.16
CA PRO A 156 43.63 23.33 23.94
C PRO A 156 44.61 22.90 25.04
N ARG A 157 45.75 22.33 24.63
CA ARG A 157 46.85 21.99 25.53
C ARG A 157 47.32 23.27 26.22
N ARG A 158 47.06 23.38 27.53
CA ARG A 158 47.67 24.43 28.36
C ARG A 158 49.19 24.25 28.31
N ARG A 159 49.89 25.10 27.54
CA ARG A 159 51.34 25.25 27.63
C ARG A 159 51.66 25.72 29.04
N ARG A 160 52.29 24.87 29.84
CA ARG A 160 52.93 25.28 31.10
C ARG A 160 54.13 26.15 30.71
N LEU A 161 54.03 27.45 30.97
CA LEU A 161 55.19 28.33 30.99
C LEU A 161 56.03 27.93 32.22
N ARG A 162 57.25 27.44 32.00
CA ARG A 162 58.26 27.34 33.06
C ARG A 162 58.89 28.73 33.18
N VAL A 163 58.82 29.31 34.37
CA VAL A 163 59.73 30.35 34.84
C VAL A 163 60.71 29.64 35.77
#